data_AF-A0A8T3LLJ3-F1
#
_entry.id   AF-A0A8T3LLJ3-F1
#
_cell.length_a   1.000
_cell.length_b   1.000
_cell.length_c   1.000
_cell.angle_alpha   90.00
_cell.angle_beta   90.00
_cell.angle_gamma   90.00
#
_symmetry.space_group_name_H-M   'P 1'
#
loop_
_entity.id
_entity.type
_entity.pdbx_description
1 polymer ?
#
loop_
_entity_poly.entity_id
_entity_poly.type
_entity_poly.pdbx_seq_one_letter_code
_entity_poly.pdbx_strand_id
1 'polypeptide(L)'
;MEREAVLVAIDVGTSKVVALIGEVTRDGALNIIGKGTPPASGLKKGVVINIDQTTASIAAAIEGAERLSGYKLESAFVGVGGSHVESQNSRGAIAVSGPHKEVSREDVARATEVARAVQIPSNREVLHVLPRDFIVDGQEGVKDPLGMSAVRLEVETHIVHASATAVQNLSKCVQGAGVRIDELVAASLASAEAVLSDTEKELGVAVADLGAGTTDLALFVDGSPFHTAVLPIGGINVTNDVAIGLKTGLDTAEALKISHGTCDRRMIDRDEMVQIGDREAKLGEVSDIIEARMREIFEKIGEHIASIGDEGMLPAGLVLTGGAAQLAGAAELGREVLQMPVRVAAPGGVGGLVDHLLAPGYSTSIGLLLWGARAVTEGDDTR
;
A
#
# COMPACT_ATOMS: atom_id res chain seq x y z
N MET A 1 -8.36 -5.58 -29.72
CA MET A 1 -9.42 -4.89 -28.95
C MET A 1 -9.08 -3.41 -28.99
N GLU A 2 -10.06 -2.53 -29.19
CA GLU A 2 -9.80 -1.08 -29.20
C GLU A 2 -9.56 -0.59 -27.77
N ARG A 3 -8.44 0.10 -27.55
CA ARG A 3 -7.97 0.57 -26.22
C ARG A 3 -8.76 1.78 -25.76
N GLU A 4 -9.07 1.86 -24.47
CA GLU A 4 -9.66 3.06 -23.87
C GLU A 4 -8.59 3.94 -23.23
N ALA A 5 -7.69 3.35 -22.43
CA ALA A 5 -6.57 4.05 -21.81
C ALA A 5 -5.35 3.14 -21.60
N VAL A 6 -4.16 3.74 -21.49
CA VAL A 6 -2.94 3.07 -21.02
C VAL A 6 -2.52 3.73 -19.73
N LEU A 7 -2.35 2.92 -18.69
CA LEU A 7 -1.98 3.32 -17.34
C LEU A 7 -0.62 2.76 -16.99
N VAL A 8 0.10 3.49 -16.16
CA VAL A 8 1.44 3.13 -15.73
C VAL A 8 1.52 3.27 -14.21
N ALA A 9 2.07 2.25 -13.56
CA ALA A 9 2.34 2.26 -12.14
C ALA A 9 3.84 2.13 -11.88
N ILE A 10 4.38 2.96 -10.98
CA ILE A 10 5.75 2.85 -10.49
C ILE A 10 5.71 2.74 -8.96
N ASP A 11 6.06 1.56 -8.45
CA ASP A 11 6.27 1.31 -7.02
C ASP A 11 7.77 1.29 -6.72
N VAL A 12 8.23 2.27 -5.95
CA VAL A 12 9.65 2.45 -5.60
C VAL A 12 9.91 1.87 -4.22
N GLY A 13 10.01 0.56 -4.14
CA GLY A 13 10.27 -0.17 -2.90
C GLY A 13 11.73 -0.11 -2.44
N THR A 14 11.96 -0.44 -1.17
CA THR A 14 13.32 -0.50 -0.59
C THR A 14 14.18 -1.63 -1.20
N SER A 15 13.55 -2.74 -1.61
CA SER A 15 14.26 -3.92 -2.16
C SER A 15 14.24 -3.98 -3.69
N LYS A 16 13.14 -3.53 -4.32
CA LYS A 16 12.96 -3.55 -5.78
C LYS A 16 12.12 -2.35 -6.20
N VAL A 17 12.32 -1.91 -7.44
CA VAL A 17 11.39 -1.00 -8.12
C VAL A 17 10.52 -1.84 -9.04
N VAL A 18 9.23 -1.57 -9.09
CA VAL A 18 8.30 -2.23 -10.00
C VAL A 18 7.65 -1.17 -10.91
N ALA A 19 7.86 -1.30 -12.21
CA ALA A 19 7.12 -0.55 -13.22
C ALA A 19 6.17 -1.51 -13.95
N LEU A 20 4.87 -1.18 -13.98
CA LEU A 20 3.86 -1.93 -14.73
C LEU A 20 3.19 -1.01 -15.74
N ILE A 21 2.85 -1.56 -16.90
CA ILE A 21 2.02 -0.91 -17.92
C ILE A 21 0.77 -1.74 -18.09
N GLY A 22 -0.38 -1.12 -17.85
CA GLY A 22 -1.70 -1.69 -18.00
C GLY A 22 -2.48 -1.04 -19.13
N GLU A 23 -3.23 -1.85 -19.88
CA GLU A 23 -4.20 -1.41 -20.87
C GLU A 23 -5.61 -1.61 -20.31
N VAL A 24 -6.38 -0.53 -20.24
CA VAL A 24 -7.80 -0.58 -19.89
C VAL A 24 -8.59 -0.76 -21.19
N THR A 25 -9.32 -1.86 -21.27
CA THR A 25 -10.23 -2.15 -22.37
C THR A 25 -11.59 -1.48 -22.13
N ARG A 26 -12.38 -1.28 -23.19
CA ARG A 26 -13.68 -0.59 -23.12
C ARG A 26 -14.72 -1.22 -22.19
N ASP A 27 -14.55 -2.48 -21.84
CA ASP A 27 -15.37 -3.19 -20.86
C ASP A 27 -14.86 -3.03 -19.42
N GLY A 28 -13.88 -2.13 -19.21
CA GLY A 28 -13.29 -1.82 -17.91
C GLY A 28 -12.22 -2.81 -17.45
N ALA A 29 -11.89 -3.84 -18.22
CA ALA A 29 -10.89 -4.82 -17.82
C ALA A 29 -9.46 -4.23 -17.94
N LEU A 30 -8.66 -4.46 -16.90
CA LEU A 30 -7.26 -4.02 -16.85
C LEU A 30 -6.33 -5.18 -17.23
N ASN A 31 -5.61 -5.05 -18.34
CA ASN A 31 -4.67 -6.04 -18.83
C ASN A 31 -3.23 -5.55 -18.73
N ILE A 32 -2.36 -6.28 -18.04
CA ILE A 32 -0.93 -5.94 -17.95
C ILE A 32 -0.25 -6.30 -19.26
N ILE A 33 0.45 -5.34 -19.87
CA ILE A 33 1.15 -5.50 -21.14
C ILE A 33 2.66 -5.27 -21.04
N GLY A 34 3.16 -4.73 -19.92
CA GLY A 34 4.58 -4.52 -19.69
C GLY A 34 4.96 -4.54 -18.21
N LYS A 35 6.17 -5.01 -17.92
CA LYS A 35 6.71 -5.14 -16.56
C LYS A 35 8.22 -4.88 -16.55
N GLY A 36 8.71 -4.13 -15.55
CA GLY A 36 10.13 -4.06 -15.20
C GLY A 36 10.30 -4.12 -13.70
N THR A 37 11.20 -5.00 -13.22
CA THR A 37 11.39 -5.24 -11.78
C THR A 37 12.85 -5.36 -11.37
N PRO A 38 13.69 -4.34 -11.58
CA PRO A 38 15.07 -4.37 -11.13
C PRO A 38 15.15 -4.32 -9.59
N PRO A 39 16.26 -4.83 -9.00
CA PRO A 39 16.61 -4.51 -7.62
C PRO A 39 16.71 -3.00 -7.41
N ALA A 40 16.28 -2.53 -6.23
CA ALA A 40 16.36 -1.12 -5.88
C ALA A 40 17.67 -0.81 -5.16
N SER A 41 18.16 0.42 -5.34
CA SER A 41 19.25 1.00 -4.58
C SER A 41 18.96 2.47 -4.30
N GLY A 42 19.55 3.02 -3.24
CA GLY A 42 19.35 4.42 -2.85
C GLY A 42 18.11 4.70 -2.00
N LEU A 43 17.36 3.67 -1.57
CA LEU A 43 16.28 3.79 -0.59
C LEU A 43 16.61 3.12 0.73
N LYS A 44 16.07 3.68 1.82
CA LYS A 44 16.10 3.07 3.14
C LYS A 44 14.77 3.33 3.85
N LYS A 45 14.06 2.25 4.21
CA LYS A 45 12.75 2.30 4.90
C LYS A 45 11.75 3.23 4.19
N GLY A 46 11.67 3.10 2.87
CA GLY A 46 10.78 3.91 2.02
C GLY A 46 11.25 5.35 1.74
N VAL A 47 12.39 5.78 2.28
CA VAL A 47 12.93 7.13 2.06
C VAL A 47 14.13 7.11 1.12
N VAL A 48 14.16 8.03 0.16
CA VAL A 48 15.29 8.21 -0.75
C VAL A 48 16.49 8.80 0.02
N ILE A 49 17.58 8.05 0.05
CA ILE A 49 18.87 8.46 0.64
C ILE A 49 19.94 8.75 -0.43
N ASN A 50 19.74 8.28 -1.67
CA ASN A 50 20.61 8.58 -2.81
C ASN A 50 19.75 8.76 -4.07
N ILE A 51 19.71 9.99 -4.59
CA ILE A 51 18.89 10.37 -5.75
C ILE A 51 19.35 9.65 -7.02
N ASP A 52 20.65 9.62 -7.30
CA ASP A 52 21.19 9.06 -8.55
C ASP A 52 20.95 7.54 -8.63
N GLN A 53 21.21 6.82 -7.54
CA GLN A 53 20.96 5.37 -7.46
C GLN A 53 19.48 5.03 -7.59
N THR A 54 18.62 5.83 -6.96
CA THR A 54 17.17 5.64 -7.03
C THR A 54 16.66 5.91 -8.45
N THR A 55 17.10 7.02 -9.06
CA THR A 55 16.76 7.39 -10.43
C THR A 55 17.19 6.31 -11.43
N ALA A 56 18.40 5.77 -11.28
CA ALA A 56 18.89 4.68 -12.12
C ALA A 56 18.05 3.40 -11.97
N SER A 57 17.65 3.06 -10.74
CA SER A 57 16.79 1.90 -10.46
C SER A 57 15.39 2.06 -11.10
N ILE A 58 14.83 3.28 -11.05
CA ILE A 58 13.56 3.62 -11.70
C ILE A 58 13.69 3.56 -13.22
N ALA A 59 14.74 4.15 -13.80
CA ALA A 59 15.00 4.11 -15.24
C ALA A 59 15.12 2.67 -15.76
N ALA A 60 15.81 1.79 -15.04
CA ALA A 60 15.90 0.38 -15.39
C ALA A 60 14.54 -0.35 -15.34
N ALA A 61 13.65 0.03 -14.41
CA ALA A 61 12.31 -0.52 -14.33
C ALA A 61 11.45 -0.07 -15.51
N ILE A 62 11.50 1.22 -15.84
CA ILE A 62 10.84 1.82 -17.01
C ILE A 62 11.29 1.09 -18.28
N GLU A 63 12.60 1.01 -18.53
CA GLU A 63 13.16 0.35 -19.72
C GLU A 63 12.68 -1.12 -19.85
N GLY A 64 12.63 -1.85 -18.73
CA GLY A 64 12.10 -3.21 -18.70
C GLY A 64 10.64 -3.29 -19.15
N ALA A 65 9.80 -2.39 -18.64
CA ALA A 65 8.39 -2.35 -18.97
C ALA A 65 8.11 -1.89 -20.42
N GLU A 66 8.83 -0.86 -20.89
CA GLU A 66 8.71 -0.36 -22.28
C GLU A 66 9.12 -1.43 -23.29
N ARG A 67 10.22 -2.15 -23.03
CA ARG A 67 10.73 -3.18 -23.93
C ARG A 67 9.73 -4.33 -24.12
N LEU A 68 9.02 -4.74 -23.07
CA LEU A 68 8.03 -5.83 -23.14
C LEU A 68 6.72 -5.38 -23.81
N SER A 69 6.28 -4.16 -23.56
CA SER A 69 5.00 -3.64 -24.06
C SER A 69 5.09 -3.02 -25.46
N GLY A 70 6.28 -2.55 -25.86
CA GLY A 70 6.46 -1.66 -27.01
C GLY A 70 5.86 -0.25 -26.80
N TYR A 71 5.42 0.07 -25.58
CA TYR A 71 4.82 1.35 -25.23
C TYR A 71 5.85 2.24 -24.52
N LYS A 72 5.86 3.53 -24.83
CA LYS A 72 6.74 4.51 -24.18
C LYS A 72 6.03 5.13 -22.98
N LEU A 73 6.61 5.02 -21.78
CA LEU A 73 6.09 5.65 -20.57
C LEU A 73 6.24 7.18 -20.68
N GLU A 74 5.14 7.89 -20.44
CA GLU A 74 5.16 9.35 -20.37
C GLU A 74 4.84 9.88 -18.97
N SER A 75 3.87 9.24 -18.32
CA SER A 75 3.41 9.58 -16.98
C SER A 75 3.04 8.30 -16.22
N ALA A 76 3.00 8.39 -14.89
CA ALA A 76 2.69 7.26 -14.02
C ALA A 76 2.00 7.66 -12.72
N PHE A 77 1.23 6.72 -12.17
CA PHE A 77 0.84 6.67 -10.76
C PHE A 77 2.01 6.14 -9.96
N VAL A 78 2.43 6.87 -8.92
CA VAL A 78 3.63 6.53 -8.15
C VAL A 78 3.27 6.25 -6.70
N GLY A 79 3.71 5.10 -6.20
CA GLY A 79 3.53 4.72 -4.80
C GLY A 79 4.41 5.54 -3.86
N VAL A 80 3.82 6.08 -2.79
CA VAL A 80 4.50 6.75 -1.68
C VAL A 80 4.34 5.91 -0.43
N GLY A 81 5.45 5.31 0.02
CA GLY A 81 5.56 4.65 1.30
C GLY A 81 6.48 5.42 2.26
N GLY A 82 6.95 4.71 3.29
CA GLY A 82 7.94 5.24 4.23
C GLY A 82 7.33 5.81 5.51
N SER A 83 8.08 5.74 6.61
CA SER A 83 7.59 6.06 7.97
C SER A 83 7.20 7.52 8.21
N HIS A 84 7.26 8.36 7.18
CA HIS A 84 6.80 9.74 7.21
C HIS A 84 5.37 9.89 6.67
N VAL A 85 4.71 8.82 6.24
CA VAL A 85 3.31 8.86 5.81
C VAL A 85 2.42 8.64 7.03
N GLU A 86 1.50 9.57 7.27
CA GLU A 86 0.55 9.56 8.37
C GLU A 86 -0.81 10.02 7.84
N SER A 87 -1.84 9.85 8.66
CA SER A 87 -3.16 10.37 8.38
C SER A 87 -3.79 11.03 9.59
N GLN A 88 -4.77 11.89 9.32
CA GLN A 88 -5.69 12.41 10.32
C GLN A 88 -7.08 12.56 9.71
N ASN A 89 -8.11 12.45 10.56
CA ASN A 89 -9.50 12.65 10.13
C ASN A 89 -9.95 14.08 10.45
N SER A 90 -10.80 14.62 9.60
CA SER A 90 -11.34 15.97 9.74
C SER A 90 -12.81 16.03 9.39
N ARG A 91 -13.52 17.02 9.93
CA ARG A 91 -14.92 17.28 9.59
C ARG A 91 -15.07 18.69 9.02
N GLY A 92 -15.77 18.79 7.91
CA GLY A 92 -16.17 20.06 7.29
C GLY A 92 -17.68 20.17 7.26
N ALA A 93 -18.21 21.37 7.47
CA ALA A 93 -19.65 21.63 7.45
C ALA A 93 -19.94 22.91 6.68
N ILE A 94 -20.97 22.86 5.83
CA ILE A 94 -21.46 24.00 5.07
C ILE A 94 -22.99 24.11 5.14
N ALA A 95 -23.51 25.29 4.81
CA ALA A 95 -24.92 25.45 4.51
C ALA A 95 -25.16 25.19 3.02
N VAL A 96 -26.16 24.36 2.70
CA VAL A 96 -26.51 24.05 1.31
C VAL A 96 -27.19 25.27 0.69
N SER A 97 -26.71 25.68 -0.47
CA SER A 97 -27.14 26.90 -1.17
C SER A 97 -27.67 26.55 -2.55
N GLY A 98 -28.90 26.95 -2.86
CA GLY A 98 -29.49 26.71 -4.18
C GLY A 98 -31.02 26.64 -4.13
N PRO A 99 -31.69 26.52 -5.29
CA PRO A 99 -33.11 26.24 -5.37
C PRO A 99 -33.45 24.94 -4.64
N HIS A 100 -34.58 24.88 -3.95
CA HIS A 100 -35.08 23.69 -3.24
C HIS A 100 -34.15 23.10 -2.16
N LYS A 101 -33.03 23.76 -1.82
CA LYS A 101 -32.08 23.26 -0.82
C LYS A 101 -31.54 21.87 -1.15
N GLU A 102 -31.37 21.58 -2.43
CA GLU A 102 -30.85 20.31 -2.91
C GLU A 102 -29.31 20.33 -2.90
N VAL A 103 -28.70 19.26 -2.39
CA VAL A 103 -27.24 19.11 -2.35
C VAL A 103 -26.72 18.91 -3.77
N SER A 104 -25.88 19.84 -4.20
CA SER A 104 -25.17 19.79 -5.48
C SER A 104 -23.74 19.26 -5.32
N ARG A 105 -23.07 18.96 -6.44
CA ARG A 105 -21.64 18.63 -6.46
C ARG A 105 -20.76 19.77 -5.93
N GLU A 106 -21.16 21.01 -6.18
CA GLU A 106 -20.46 22.18 -5.63
C GLU A 106 -20.58 22.22 -4.10
N ASP A 107 -21.71 21.82 -3.53
CA ASP A 107 -21.86 21.68 -2.08
C ASP A 107 -20.89 20.63 -1.51
N VAL A 108 -20.81 19.45 -2.14
CA VAL A 108 -19.90 18.36 -1.73
C VAL A 108 -18.44 18.82 -1.81
N ALA A 109 -18.04 19.46 -2.91
CA ALA A 109 -16.68 19.97 -3.09
C ALA A 109 -16.33 21.03 -2.03
N ARG A 110 -17.26 21.97 -1.75
CA ARG A 110 -17.06 22.99 -0.71
C ARG A 110 -16.98 22.39 0.69
N ALA A 111 -17.83 21.41 1.02
CA ALA A 111 -17.76 20.71 2.30
C ALA A 111 -16.40 20.02 2.48
N THR A 112 -15.91 19.38 1.42
CA THR A 112 -14.62 18.67 1.38
C THR A 112 -13.45 19.64 1.55
N GLU A 113 -13.48 20.81 0.88
CA GLU A 113 -12.43 21.83 1.03
C GLU A 113 -12.41 22.42 2.45
N VAL A 114 -13.58 22.60 3.08
CA VAL A 114 -13.65 23.00 4.49
C VAL A 114 -13.05 21.93 5.40
N ALA A 115 -13.36 20.65 5.15
CA ALA A 115 -12.78 19.54 5.92
C ALA A 115 -11.26 19.45 5.73
N ARG A 116 -10.75 19.81 4.55
CA ARG A 116 -9.32 19.86 4.25
C ARG A 116 -8.57 20.95 5.02
N ALA A 117 -9.25 22.00 5.49
CA ALA A 117 -8.65 23.17 6.15
C ALA A 117 -8.10 22.92 7.58
N VAL A 118 -7.66 21.70 7.87
CA VAL A 118 -6.95 21.34 9.10
C VAL A 118 -5.52 21.86 9.10
N GLN A 119 -5.00 22.09 10.31
CA GLN A 119 -3.61 22.51 10.48
C GLN A 119 -2.67 21.36 10.13
N ILE A 120 -2.17 21.37 8.90
CA ILE A 120 -1.08 20.49 8.47
C ILE A 120 0.22 21.28 8.58
N PRO A 121 1.25 20.76 9.27
CA PRO A 121 2.54 21.43 9.37
C PRO A 121 3.10 21.77 7.99
N SER A 122 3.71 22.96 7.85
CA SER A 122 4.21 23.46 6.56
C SER A 122 5.34 22.62 5.93
N ASN A 123 5.93 21.71 6.69
CA ASN A 123 6.92 20.72 6.22
C ASN A 123 6.28 19.41 5.73
N ARG A 124 4.95 19.37 5.59
CA ARG A 124 4.19 18.23 5.11
C ARG A 124 3.35 18.57 3.89
N GLU A 125 3.07 17.57 3.09
CA GLU A 125 2.31 17.66 1.86
C GLU A 125 1.13 16.70 1.93
N VAL A 126 -0.06 17.16 1.54
CA VAL A 126 -1.26 16.32 1.46
C VAL A 126 -1.17 15.46 0.21
N LEU A 127 -1.33 14.16 0.40
CA LEU A 127 -1.41 13.20 -0.70
C LEU A 127 -2.85 12.94 -1.09
N HIS A 128 -3.73 12.71 -0.11
CA HIS A 128 -5.13 12.32 -0.32
C HIS A 128 -6.06 13.05 0.63
N VAL A 129 -7.25 13.40 0.14
CA VAL A 129 -8.40 13.85 0.94
C VAL A 129 -9.59 13.01 0.52
N LEU A 130 -9.92 12.00 1.31
CA LEU A 130 -10.91 10.99 0.95
C LEU A 130 -12.17 11.18 1.80
N PRO A 131 -13.33 11.54 1.21
CA PRO A 131 -14.60 11.54 1.93
C PRO A 131 -14.93 10.14 2.47
N ARG A 132 -15.39 10.06 3.72
CA ARG A 132 -15.74 8.80 4.39
C ARG A 132 -17.24 8.64 4.59
N ASP A 133 -17.85 9.70 5.12
CA ASP A 133 -19.27 9.74 5.44
C ASP A 133 -19.79 11.17 5.30
N PHE A 134 -21.05 11.29 4.94
CA PHE A 134 -21.77 12.54 4.92
C PHE A 134 -22.84 12.55 6.01
N ILE A 135 -23.06 13.74 6.56
CA ILE A 135 -24.12 13.99 7.54
C ILE A 135 -25.03 15.05 6.94
N VAL A 136 -26.30 14.69 6.74
CA VAL A 136 -27.29 15.53 6.10
C VAL A 136 -28.35 15.94 7.12
N ASP A 137 -28.40 17.21 7.50
CA ASP A 137 -29.29 17.73 8.56
C ASP A 137 -29.25 16.92 9.88
N GLY A 138 -28.07 16.39 10.24
CA GLY A 138 -27.86 15.58 11.44
C GLY A 138 -28.12 14.09 11.28
N GLN A 139 -28.53 13.64 10.08
CA GLN A 139 -28.61 12.22 9.75
C GLN A 139 -27.23 11.71 9.28
N GLU A 140 -26.64 10.81 10.07
CA GLU A 140 -25.35 10.13 9.78
C GLU A 140 -25.53 8.94 8.82
N GLY A 141 -24.42 8.42 8.28
CA GLY A 141 -24.40 7.24 7.42
C GLY A 141 -24.81 7.49 5.97
N VAL A 142 -24.75 8.74 5.50
CA VAL A 142 -25.07 9.08 4.11
C VAL A 142 -23.82 8.91 3.25
N LYS A 143 -23.82 7.91 2.36
CA LYS A 143 -22.68 7.66 1.45
C LYS A 143 -22.63 8.61 0.25
N ASP A 144 -23.79 8.88 -0.35
CA ASP A 144 -23.92 9.83 -1.46
C ASP A 144 -25.03 10.85 -1.13
N PRO A 145 -24.68 12.11 -0.83
CA PRO A 145 -25.65 13.13 -0.48
C PRO A 145 -26.24 13.84 -1.71
N LEU A 146 -25.75 13.55 -2.94
CA LEU A 146 -26.17 14.28 -4.13
C LEU A 146 -27.68 14.13 -4.40
N GLY A 147 -28.35 15.26 -4.63
CA GLY A 147 -29.80 15.30 -4.86
C GLY A 147 -30.64 15.24 -3.58
N MET A 148 -30.05 15.08 -2.40
CA MET A 148 -30.79 15.15 -1.14
C MET A 148 -31.17 16.60 -0.81
N SER A 149 -32.38 16.83 -0.29
CA SER A 149 -32.76 18.12 0.28
C SER A 149 -32.18 18.29 1.67
N ALA A 150 -31.43 19.36 1.92
CA ALA A 150 -30.74 19.61 3.18
C ALA A 150 -30.53 21.10 3.44
N VAL A 151 -30.55 21.50 4.71
CA VAL A 151 -30.13 22.85 5.12
C VAL A 151 -28.61 22.87 5.37
N ARG A 152 -28.08 21.80 5.93
CA ARG A 152 -26.69 21.63 6.34
C ARG A 152 -26.14 20.30 5.84
N LEU A 153 -24.95 20.37 5.25
CA LEU A 153 -24.17 19.22 4.81
C LEU A 153 -22.86 19.21 5.58
N GLU A 154 -22.53 18.07 6.19
CA GLU A 154 -21.23 17.82 6.78
C GLU A 154 -20.57 16.63 6.07
N VAL A 155 -19.25 16.64 6.03
CA VAL A 155 -18.43 15.55 5.50
C VAL A 155 -17.34 15.23 6.51
N GLU A 156 -17.13 13.95 6.75
CA GLU A 156 -15.94 13.45 7.41
C GLU A 156 -14.93 13.00 6.35
N THR A 157 -13.70 13.50 6.43
CA THR A 157 -12.62 13.18 5.48
C THR A 157 -11.46 12.51 6.17
N HIS A 158 -10.88 11.53 5.47
CA HIS A 158 -9.58 10.94 5.79
C HIS A 158 -8.50 11.68 5.00
N ILE A 159 -7.58 12.33 5.70
CA ILE A 159 -6.52 13.11 5.08
C ILE A 159 -5.20 12.39 5.26
N VAL A 160 -4.58 11.97 4.16
CA VAL A 160 -3.25 11.33 4.17
C VAL A 160 -2.22 12.38 3.79
N HIS A 161 -1.15 12.49 4.58
CA HIS A 161 -0.10 13.47 4.37
C HIS A 161 1.29 12.88 4.66
N ALA A 162 2.30 13.37 3.93
CA ALA A 162 3.67 12.88 4.01
C ALA A 162 4.66 14.03 4.25
N SER A 163 5.92 13.70 4.54
CA SER A 163 6.99 14.70 4.57
C SER A 163 7.17 15.32 3.18
N ALA A 164 7.08 16.64 3.08
CA ALA A 164 7.23 17.35 1.82
C ALA A 164 8.62 17.09 1.20
N THR A 165 9.67 17.02 2.02
CA THR A 165 11.04 16.72 1.54
C THR A 165 11.15 15.32 0.95
N ALA A 166 10.53 14.33 1.59
CA ALA A 166 10.58 12.95 1.10
C ALA A 166 9.81 12.80 -0.22
N VAL A 167 8.61 13.40 -0.30
CA VAL A 167 7.80 13.47 -1.52
C VAL A 167 8.59 14.16 -2.64
N GLN A 168 9.17 15.33 -2.39
CA GLN A 168 9.97 16.04 -3.40
C GLN A 168 11.16 15.23 -3.90
N ASN A 169 11.86 14.49 -3.02
CA ASN A 169 12.99 13.67 -3.44
C ASN A 169 12.55 12.49 -4.31
N LEU A 170 11.45 11.82 -3.96
CA LEU A 170 10.88 10.77 -4.80
C LEU A 170 10.45 11.33 -6.17
N SER A 171 9.74 12.46 -6.18
CA SER A 171 9.29 13.12 -7.40
C SER A 171 10.44 13.51 -8.31
N LYS A 172 11.54 14.02 -7.74
CA LYS A 172 12.78 14.30 -8.50
C LYS A 172 13.37 13.05 -9.14
N CYS A 173 13.38 11.91 -8.44
CA CYS A 173 13.90 10.66 -9.02
C CYS A 173 13.05 10.18 -10.19
N VAL A 174 11.72 10.22 -10.06
CA VAL A 174 10.80 9.78 -11.13
C VAL A 174 10.91 10.71 -12.35
N GLN A 175 10.91 12.03 -12.12
CA GLN A 175 11.08 13.02 -13.19
C GLN A 175 12.47 12.94 -13.82
N GLY A 176 13.51 12.68 -13.03
CA GLY A 176 14.88 12.45 -13.50
C GLY A 176 15.02 11.21 -14.39
N ALA A 177 14.12 10.23 -14.22
CA ALA A 177 14.02 9.06 -15.10
C ALA A 177 13.16 9.34 -16.37
N GLY A 178 12.69 10.58 -16.56
CA GLY A 178 11.98 11.00 -17.77
C GLY A 178 10.47 10.79 -17.74
N VAL A 179 9.89 10.50 -16.58
CA VAL A 179 8.45 10.19 -16.43
C VAL A 179 7.75 11.28 -15.61
N ARG A 180 6.61 11.76 -16.08
CA ARG A 180 5.73 12.68 -15.32
C ARG A 180 4.95 11.90 -14.26
N ILE A 181 4.47 12.60 -13.24
CA ILE A 181 3.67 11.97 -12.19
C ILE A 181 2.23 12.39 -12.41
N ASP A 182 1.35 11.43 -12.67
CA ASP A 182 -0.09 11.65 -12.76
C ASP A 182 -0.68 11.82 -11.36
N GLU A 183 -0.24 10.99 -10.42
CA GLU A 183 -0.64 11.06 -9.02
C GLU A 183 0.39 10.38 -8.10
N LEU A 184 0.50 10.89 -6.89
CA LEU A 184 1.22 10.26 -5.78
C LEU A 184 0.24 9.54 -4.87
N VAL A 185 0.28 8.20 -4.85
CA VAL A 185 -0.68 7.39 -4.13
C VAL A 185 -0.04 6.79 -2.88
N ALA A 186 -0.69 6.86 -1.72
CA ALA A 186 -0.18 6.20 -0.53
C ALA A 186 -0.14 4.68 -0.77
N ALA A 187 1.02 4.06 -0.54
CA ALA A 187 1.25 2.66 -0.92
C ALA A 187 0.27 1.68 -0.24
N SER A 188 -0.10 1.93 1.02
CA SER A 188 -1.08 1.13 1.74
C SER A 188 -2.48 1.20 1.13
N LEU A 189 -2.92 2.37 0.66
CA LEU A 189 -4.19 2.52 -0.04
C LEU A 189 -4.17 1.81 -1.40
N ALA A 190 -3.08 1.95 -2.16
CA ALA A 190 -2.91 1.19 -3.40
C ALA A 190 -2.97 -0.32 -3.13
N SER A 191 -2.20 -0.83 -2.17
CA SER A 191 -2.24 -2.25 -1.80
C SER A 191 -3.64 -2.71 -1.40
N ALA A 192 -4.37 -1.90 -0.63
CA ALA A 192 -5.76 -2.18 -0.26
C ALA A 192 -6.66 -2.41 -1.48
N GLU A 193 -6.50 -1.60 -2.53
CA GLU A 193 -7.28 -1.72 -3.75
C GLU A 193 -7.08 -3.04 -4.49
N ALA A 194 -5.91 -3.65 -4.36
CA ALA A 194 -5.62 -4.90 -5.05
C ALA A 194 -6.08 -6.15 -4.27
N VAL A 195 -6.25 -6.06 -2.94
CA VAL A 195 -6.34 -7.25 -2.06
C VAL A 195 -7.59 -7.33 -1.18
N LEU A 196 -8.27 -6.20 -0.96
CA LEU A 196 -9.47 -6.14 -0.12
C LEU A 196 -10.71 -6.25 -1.01
N SER A 197 -11.68 -7.02 -0.54
CA SER A 197 -13.04 -6.99 -1.07
C SER A 197 -13.85 -5.85 -0.46
N ASP A 198 -14.88 -5.39 -1.17
CA ASP A 198 -15.80 -4.37 -0.64
C ASP A 198 -16.47 -4.84 0.65
N THR A 199 -16.82 -6.13 0.76
CA THR A 199 -17.38 -6.70 1.99
C THR A 199 -16.43 -6.57 3.18
N GLU A 200 -15.12 -6.77 2.99
CA GLU A 200 -14.15 -6.59 4.09
C GLU A 200 -14.01 -5.12 4.46
N LYS A 201 -13.97 -4.21 3.47
CA LYS A 201 -13.93 -2.77 3.71
C LYS A 201 -15.16 -2.31 4.50
N GLU A 202 -16.35 -2.84 4.19
CA GLU A 202 -17.60 -2.51 4.89
C GLU A 202 -17.66 -3.08 6.31
N LEU A 203 -17.26 -4.33 6.50
CA LEU A 203 -17.26 -4.94 7.84
C LEU A 203 -16.26 -4.25 8.77
N GLY A 204 -15.13 -3.83 8.23
CA GLY A 204 -14.02 -3.26 8.99
C GLY A 204 -12.81 -4.19 8.95
N VAL A 205 -11.74 -3.73 8.30
CA VAL A 205 -10.55 -4.54 7.99
C VAL A 205 -9.28 -3.68 7.99
N ALA A 206 -8.18 -4.23 8.48
CA ALA A 206 -6.84 -3.68 8.26
C ALA A 206 -6.15 -4.39 7.10
N VAL A 207 -5.39 -3.66 6.29
CA VAL A 207 -4.38 -4.24 5.42
C VAL A 207 -2.98 -3.87 5.94
N ALA A 208 -2.09 -4.85 5.97
CA ALA A 208 -0.66 -4.64 6.24
C ALA A 208 0.17 -5.15 5.06
N ASP A 209 0.79 -4.23 4.32
CA ASP A 209 1.79 -4.54 3.30
C ASP A 209 3.15 -4.71 3.99
N LEU A 210 3.55 -5.97 4.18
CA LEU A 210 4.84 -6.34 4.75
C LEU A 210 5.92 -6.26 3.66
N GLY A 211 6.43 -5.06 3.46
CA GLY A 211 7.54 -4.76 2.56
C GLY A 211 8.90 -5.17 3.10
N ALA A 212 9.97 -4.78 2.38
CA ALA A 212 11.34 -5.04 2.83
C ALA A 212 11.73 -4.14 4.02
N GLY A 213 11.60 -2.81 3.88
CA GLY A 213 12.04 -1.86 4.90
C GLY A 213 10.93 -1.34 5.82
N THR A 214 9.68 -1.57 5.45
CA THR A 214 8.50 -0.97 6.08
C THR A 214 7.35 -1.97 6.11
N THR A 215 6.38 -1.67 6.98
CA THR A 215 5.05 -2.25 6.99
C THR A 215 4.05 -1.12 6.83
N ASP A 216 3.37 -1.08 5.68
CA ASP A 216 2.43 -0.03 5.35
C ASP A 216 1.00 -0.46 5.74
N LEU A 217 0.32 0.35 6.55
CA LEU A 217 -0.99 0.05 7.14
C LEU A 217 -2.07 0.96 6.56
N ALA A 218 -3.22 0.37 6.22
CA ALA A 218 -4.47 1.09 6.00
C ALA A 218 -5.63 0.33 6.66
N LEU A 219 -6.45 1.05 7.42
CA LEU A 219 -7.64 0.51 8.10
C LEU A 219 -8.87 1.08 7.41
N PHE A 220 -9.85 0.23 7.18
CA PHE A 220 -11.14 0.58 6.57
C PHE A 220 -12.25 0.29 7.59
N VAL A 221 -13.24 1.18 7.65
CA VAL A 221 -14.46 1.03 8.46
C VAL A 221 -15.60 1.63 7.64
N ASP A 222 -16.72 0.91 7.56
CA ASP A 222 -17.89 1.29 6.75
C ASP A 222 -17.48 1.63 5.31
N GLY A 223 -16.62 0.83 4.70
CA GLY A 223 -16.29 0.93 3.27
C GLY A 223 -15.22 1.98 2.95
N SER A 224 -14.84 2.83 3.91
CA SER A 224 -13.93 3.95 3.68
C SER A 224 -12.66 3.88 4.53
N PRO A 225 -11.51 4.38 4.03
CA PRO A 225 -10.29 4.49 4.83
C PRO A 225 -10.51 5.31 6.10
N PHE A 226 -10.02 4.82 7.22
CA PHE A 226 -10.11 5.44 8.55
C PHE A 226 -8.75 5.86 9.09
N HIS A 227 -7.73 5.03 8.86
CA HIS A 227 -6.38 5.26 9.35
C HIS A 227 -5.34 4.78 8.34
N THR A 228 -4.28 5.55 8.14
CA THR A 228 -3.14 5.21 7.30
C THR A 228 -1.85 5.55 8.03
N ALA A 229 -0.93 4.59 8.09
CA ALA A 229 0.37 4.78 8.74
C ALA A 229 1.42 3.82 8.20
N VAL A 230 2.69 4.10 8.47
CA VAL A 230 3.79 3.22 8.05
C VAL A 230 4.73 2.96 9.22
N LEU A 231 4.93 1.67 9.53
CA LEU A 231 5.87 1.23 10.55
C LEU A 231 7.26 0.98 9.92
N PRO A 232 8.36 1.48 10.52
CA PRO A 232 9.72 1.37 9.97
C PRO A 232 10.36 -0.02 10.25
N ILE A 233 9.60 -1.09 10.05
CA ILE A 233 9.98 -2.49 10.26
C ILE A 233 9.42 -3.36 9.12
N GLY A 234 10.21 -4.30 8.61
CA GLY A 234 9.78 -5.18 7.52
C GLY A 234 10.71 -6.38 7.33
N GLY A 235 10.64 -7.03 6.17
CA GLY A 235 11.37 -8.26 5.87
C GLY A 235 12.91 -8.16 5.95
N ILE A 236 13.51 -6.97 5.80
CA ILE A 236 14.96 -6.76 5.98
C ILE A 236 15.38 -6.95 7.44
N ASN A 237 14.48 -6.66 8.39
CA ASN A 237 14.76 -6.90 9.80
C ASN A 237 14.89 -8.40 10.08
N VAL A 238 14.06 -9.22 9.43
CA VAL A 238 14.18 -10.69 9.50
C VAL A 238 15.53 -11.14 8.95
N THR A 239 15.91 -10.64 7.78
CA THR A 239 17.19 -10.94 7.14
C THR A 239 18.39 -10.55 8.01
N ASN A 240 18.35 -9.37 8.64
CA ASN A 240 19.41 -8.91 9.52
C ASN A 240 19.56 -9.81 10.74
N ASP A 241 18.45 -10.23 11.36
CA ASP A 241 18.49 -11.11 12.52
C ASP A 241 19.02 -12.50 12.16
N VAL A 242 18.63 -13.04 11.00
CA VAL A 242 19.18 -14.30 10.48
C VAL A 242 20.69 -14.16 10.24
N ALA A 243 21.14 -13.07 9.62
CA ALA A 243 22.56 -12.81 9.39
C ALA A 243 23.36 -12.74 10.69
N ILE A 244 22.82 -12.06 11.71
CA ILE A 244 23.47 -11.92 13.03
C ILE A 244 23.47 -13.25 13.78
N GLY A 245 22.32 -13.90 13.92
CA GLY A 245 22.17 -15.14 14.66
C GLY A 245 22.98 -16.28 14.05
N LEU A 246 23.03 -16.35 12.73
CA LEU A 246 23.78 -17.36 11.98
C LEU A 246 25.17 -16.87 11.54
N LYS A 247 25.62 -15.68 11.98
CA LYS A 247 26.95 -15.12 11.68
C LYS A 247 27.33 -15.27 10.19
N THR A 248 26.42 -14.90 9.30
CA THR A 248 26.57 -15.04 7.85
C THR A 248 26.34 -13.70 7.14
N GLY A 249 26.64 -13.63 5.84
CA GLY A 249 26.39 -12.45 5.02
C GLY A 249 24.89 -12.22 4.78
N LEU A 250 24.50 -10.97 4.51
CA LEU A 250 23.10 -10.59 4.24
C LEU A 250 22.52 -11.34 3.04
N ASP A 251 23.29 -11.53 1.97
CA ASP A 251 22.83 -12.24 0.77
C ASP A 251 22.50 -13.70 1.08
N THR A 252 23.35 -14.37 1.88
CA THR A 252 23.11 -15.74 2.33
C THR A 252 21.91 -15.80 3.28
N ALA A 253 21.77 -14.84 4.20
CA ALA A 253 20.62 -14.77 5.09
C ALA A 253 19.30 -14.54 4.34
N GLU A 254 19.29 -13.68 3.32
CA GLU A 254 18.12 -13.45 2.46
C GLU A 254 17.75 -14.72 1.70
N ALA A 255 18.75 -15.38 1.10
CA ALA A 255 18.54 -16.64 0.41
C ALA A 255 17.94 -17.70 1.33
N LEU A 256 18.45 -17.85 2.56
CA LEU A 256 17.90 -18.77 3.56
C LEU A 256 16.47 -18.42 3.94
N LYS A 257 16.17 -17.13 4.19
CA LYS A 257 14.82 -16.66 4.51
C LYS A 257 13.83 -16.99 3.39
N ILE A 258 14.21 -16.78 2.13
CA ILE A 258 13.33 -17.06 0.98
C ILE A 258 13.14 -18.56 0.76
N SER A 259 14.21 -19.35 0.86
CA SER A 259 14.18 -20.78 0.49
C SER A 259 13.71 -21.71 1.60
N HIS A 260 13.98 -21.37 2.86
CA HIS A 260 13.77 -22.23 4.02
C HIS A 260 13.00 -21.54 5.17
N GLY A 261 12.65 -20.25 5.02
CA GLY A 261 12.04 -19.48 6.09
C GLY A 261 10.59 -19.89 6.38
N THR A 262 10.28 -20.05 7.67
CA THR A 262 8.92 -20.30 8.16
C THR A 262 8.72 -19.66 9.53
N CYS A 263 7.52 -19.14 9.74
CA CYS A 263 6.97 -18.71 11.02
C CYS A 263 6.24 -19.83 11.76
N ASP A 264 6.01 -20.99 11.10
CA ASP A 264 5.42 -22.17 11.73
C ASP A 264 6.46 -23.28 11.87
N ARG A 265 6.92 -23.50 13.10
CA ARG A 265 7.93 -24.53 13.43
C ARG A 265 7.46 -25.96 13.18
N ARG A 266 6.15 -26.20 13.03
CA ARG A 266 5.58 -27.53 12.78
C ARG A 266 5.74 -27.97 11.33
N MET A 267 6.05 -27.03 10.43
CA MET A 267 6.17 -27.26 8.99
C MET A 267 7.56 -27.80 8.56
N ILE A 268 8.50 -27.91 9.50
CA ILE A 268 9.89 -28.27 9.22
C ILE A 268 10.37 -29.40 10.12
N ASP A 269 11.31 -30.21 9.61
CA ASP A 269 12.15 -31.02 10.48
C ASP A 269 13.21 -30.11 11.10
N ARG A 270 13.12 -29.91 12.43
CA ARG A 270 13.98 -28.96 13.13
C ARG A 270 15.44 -29.41 13.18
N ASP A 271 15.71 -30.70 13.06
CA ASP A 271 17.07 -31.26 13.06
C ASP A 271 17.68 -31.36 11.66
N GLU A 272 16.91 -31.05 10.61
CA GLU A 272 17.43 -30.92 9.24
C GLU A 272 18.52 -29.85 9.19
N MET A 273 19.62 -30.15 8.50
CA MET A 273 20.76 -29.25 8.37
C MET A 273 20.68 -28.50 7.04
N VAL A 274 20.92 -27.18 7.08
CA VAL A 274 21.03 -26.32 5.90
C VAL A 274 22.43 -25.73 5.80
N GLN A 275 22.98 -25.70 4.58
CA GLN A 275 24.29 -25.14 4.31
C GLN A 275 24.27 -23.60 4.36
N ILE A 276 25.25 -23.01 5.05
CA ILE A 276 25.46 -21.58 5.20
C ILE A 276 26.93 -21.27 4.91
N GLY A 277 27.29 -21.06 3.65
CA GLY A 277 28.70 -20.93 3.26
C GLY A 277 29.46 -22.24 3.53
N ASP A 278 30.49 -22.20 4.38
CA ASP A 278 31.30 -23.37 4.75
C ASP A 278 30.83 -24.10 6.02
N ARG A 279 29.72 -23.65 6.63
CA ARG A 279 29.14 -24.22 7.85
C ARG A 279 27.73 -24.72 7.59
N GLU A 280 27.21 -25.52 8.49
CA GLU A 280 25.80 -25.91 8.52
C GLU A 280 25.12 -25.30 9.73
N ALA A 281 23.80 -25.10 9.64
CA ALA A 281 22.94 -24.79 10.78
C ALA A 281 21.69 -25.65 10.74
N LYS A 282 21.06 -25.86 11.89
CA LYS A 282 19.77 -26.53 11.95
C LYS A 282 18.68 -25.64 11.41
N LEU A 283 17.75 -26.21 10.65
CA LEU A 283 16.58 -25.50 10.14
C LEU A 283 15.71 -24.95 11.29
N GLY A 284 15.70 -25.64 12.43
CA GLY A 284 15.09 -25.13 13.65
C GLY A 284 15.66 -23.80 14.14
N GLU A 285 16.98 -23.58 14.02
CA GLU A 285 17.61 -22.31 14.42
C GLU A 285 17.20 -21.17 13.49
N VAL A 286 17.13 -21.44 12.18
CA VAL A 286 16.67 -20.46 11.18
C VAL A 286 15.23 -20.03 11.46
N SER A 287 14.34 -21.01 11.68
CA SER A 287 12.93 -20.75 11.96
C SER A 287 12.71 -20.03 13.29
N ASP A 288 13.46 -20.38 14.35
CA ASP A 288 13.34 -19.71 15.65
C ASP A 288 13.68 -18.20 15.54
N ILE A 289 14.70 -17.84 14.76
CA ILE A 289 15.07 -16.43 14.51
C ILE A 289 13.99 -15.71 13.69
N ILE A 290 13.49 -16.34 12.62
CA ILE A 290 12.49 -15.76 11.72
C ILE A 290 11.17 -15.53 12.46
N GLU A 291 10.67 -16.53 13.18
CA GLU A 291 9.42 -16.40 13.94
C GLU A 291 9.55 -15.30 14.99
N ALA A 292 10.66 -15.23 15.73
CA ALA A 292 10.86 -14.20 16.76
C ALA A 292 10.74 -12.79 16.18
N ARG A 293 11.39 -12.52 15.02
CA ARG A 293 11.28 -11.20 14.38
C ARG A 293 9.89 -10.94 13.79
N MET A 294 9.27 -11.94 13.18
CA MET A 294 7.92 -11.78 12.65
C MET A 294 6.89 -11.57 13.76
N ARG A 295 7.07 -12.20 14.92
CA ARG A 295 6.27 -11.97 16.12
C ARG A 295 6.40 -10.52 16.58
N GLU A 296 7.60 -9.97 16.65
CA GLU A 296 7.81 -8.56 16.99
C GLU A 296 7.15 -7.61 15.97
N ILE A 297 7.17 -7.94 14.68
CA ILE A 297 6.45 -7.17 13.64
C ILE A 297 4.94 -7.16 13.95
N PHE A 298 4.35 -8.33 14.24
CA PHE A 298 2.93 -8.40 14.59
C PHE A 298 2.60 -7.70 15.90
N GLU A 299 3.45 -7.80 16.92
CA GLU A 299 3.30 -7.05 18.18
C GLU A 299 3.28 -5.54 17.91
N LYS A 300 4.18 -5.02 17.05
CA LYS A 300 4.20 -3.61 16.66
C LYS A 300 2.96 -3.18 15.86
N ILE A 301 2.43 -4.05 14.99
CA ILE A 301 1.16 -3.81 14.31
C ILE A 301 0.03 -3.72 15.34
N GLY A 302 -0.06 -4.67 16.28
CA GLY A 302 -1.08 -4.70 17.32
C GLY A 302 -1.01 -3.49 18.26
N GLU A 303 0.20 -3.11 18.71
CA GLU A 303 0.43 -1.90 19.51
C GLU A 303 -0.07 -0.63 18.77
N HIS A 304 0.23 -0.53 17.47
CA HIS A 304 -0.18 0.62 16.66
C HIS A 304 -1.70 0.65 16.48
N ILE A 305 -2.32 -0.48 16.16
CA ILE A 305 -3.78 -0.60 16.02
C ILE A 305 -4.47 -0.22 17.34
N ALA A 306 -4.01 -0.76 18.47
CA ALA A 306 -4.56 -0.46 19.79
C ALA A 306 -4.44 1.04 20.15
N SER A 307 -3.36 1.71 19.72
CA SER A 307 -3.16 3.13 20.00
C SER A 307 -4.19 4.06 19.34
N ILE A 308 -4.87 3.59 18.29
CA ILE A 308 -5.89 4.35 17.55
C ILE A 308 -7.26 4.29 18.28
N GLY A 309 -7.42 3.39 19.26
CA GLY A 309 -8.69 3.21 19.99
C GLY A 309 -9.63 2.20 19.34
N ASP A 310 -9.07 1.20 18.66
CA ASP A 310 -9.75 0.22 17.81
C ASP A 310 -10.41 -0.97 18.56
N GLU A 311 -11.05 -0.72 19.71
CA GLU A 311 -11.80 -1.78 20.39
C GLU A 311 -13.08 -2.13 19.60
N GLY A 312 -12.92 -3.01 18.61
CA GLY A 312 -14.01 -3.67 17.88
C GLY A 312 -14.32 -3.14 16.48
N MET A 313 -13.49 -2.28 15.86
CA MET A 313 -13.78 -1.76 14.51
C MET A 313 -13.27 -2.64 13.36
N LEU A 314 -12.52 -3.71 13.64
CA LEU A 314 -11.95 -4.62 12.61
C LEU A 314 -12.47 -6.07 12.70
N PRO A 315 -13.78 -6.33 12.59
CA PRO A 315 -14.31 -7.69 12.68
C PRO A 315 -13.86 -8.61 11.53
N ALA A 316 -13.51 -8.07 10.35
CA ALA A 316 -12.90 -8.85 9.27
C ALA A 316 -11.40 -9.14 9.51
N GLY A 317 -10.80 -8.51 10.53
CA GLY A 317 -9.43 -8.75 10.98
C GLY A 317 -8.37 -8.06 10.12
N LEU A 318 -7.26 -8.76 9.88
CA LEU A 318 -6.08 -8.25 9.19
C LEU A 318 -5.78 -9.04 7.90
N VAL A 319 -5.61 -8.32 6.80
CA VAL A 319 -5.15 -8.86 5.52
C VAL A 319 -3.67 -8.52 5.33
N LEU A 320 -2.84 -9.55 5.25
CA LEU A 320 -1.41 -9.42 4.97
C LEU A 320 -1.16 -9.46 3.47
N THR A 321 -0.30 -8.56 3.00
CA THR A 321 0.22 -8.55 1.65
C THR A 321 1.71 -8.15 1.67
N GLY A 322 2.35 -7.99 0.52
CA GLY A 322 3.74 -7.60 0.44
C GLY A 322 4.71 -8.78 0.39
N GLY A 323 5.96 -8.49 0.07
CA GLY A 323 6.97 -9.53 -0.17
C GLY A 323 7.20 -10.44 1.03
N ALA A 324 7.22 -9.89 2.25
CA ALA A 324 7.49 -10.62 3.48
C ALA A 324 6.26 -11.39 4.01
N ALA A 325 5.04 -11.05 3.58
CA ALA A 325 3.84 -11.84 3.92
C ALA A 325 3.83 -13.24 3.29
N GLN A 326 4.73 -13.51 2.34
CA GLN A 326 4.90 -14.82 1.71
C GLN A 326 5.65 -15.83 2.60
N LEU A 327 6.19 -15.41 3.76
CA LEU A 327 6.77 -16.35 4.71
C LEU A 327 5.71 -17.36 5.16
N ALA A 328 6.03 -18.64 5.03
CA ALA A 328 5.13 -19.71 5.47
C ALA A 328 4.78 -19.52 6.96
N GLY A 329 3.52 -19.76 7.34
CA GLY A 329 3.08 -19.59 8.74
C GLY A 329 2.82 -18.14 9.19
N ALA A 330 3.00 -17.13 8.32
CA ALA A 330 2.86 -15.72 8.73
C ALA A 330 1.44 -15.38 9.21
N ALA A 331 0.39 -15.90 8.54
CA ALA A 331 -0.99 -15.67 8.98
C ALA A 331 -1.32 -16.41 10.28
N GLU A 332 -0.79 -17.61 10.48
CA GLU A 332 -0.94 -18.38 11.72
C GLU A 332 -0.32 -17.63 12.90
N LEU A 333 0.92 -17.17 12.75
CA LEU A 333 1.60 -16.37 13.76
C LEU A 333 0.87 -15.05 14.03
N GLY A 334 0.41 -14.36 12.97
CA GLY A 334 -0.37 -13.14 13.10
C GLY A 334 -1.66 -13.35 13.90
N ARG A 335 -2.40 -14.44 13.63
CA ARG A 335 -3.60 -14.82 14.42
C ARG A 335 -3.28 -15.06 15.88
N GLU A 336 -2.18 -15.75 16.16
CA GLU A 336 -1.73 -16.03 17.53
C GLU A 336 -1.38 -14.74 18.29
N VAL A 337 -0.64 -13.83 17.66
CA VAL A 337 -0.16 -12.60 18.31
C VAL A 337 -1.28 -11.56 18.47
N LEU A 338 -2.06 -11.34 17.41
CA LEU A 338 -3.06 -10.27 17.35
C LEU A 338 -4.43 -10.68 17.90
N GLN A 339 -4.67 -11.98 18.11
CA GLN A 339 -5.95 -12.52 18.59
C GLN A 339 -7.16 -12.09 17.72
N MET A 340 -6.94 -11.96 16.41
CA MET A 340 -7.98 -11.64 15.41
C MET A 340 -7.80 -12.48 14.14
N PRO A 341 -8.80 -12.55 13.24
CA PRO A 341 -8.61 -13.20 11.94
C PRO A 341 -7.45 -12.56 11.16
N VAL A 342 -6.56 -13.39 10.63
CA VAL A 342 -5.48 -12.95 9.73
C VAL A 342 -5.42 -13.85 8.52
N ARG A 343 -5.30 -13.27 7.32
CA ARG A 343 -5.11 -14.00 6.06
C ARG A 343 -4.05 -13.32 5.20
N VAL A 344 -3.34 -14.09 4.38
CA VAL A 344 -2.49 -13.53 3.30
C VAL A 344 -3.32 -13.37 2.04
N ALA A 345 -3.13 -12.27 1.30
CA ALA A 345 -3.70 -12.09 -0.02
C ALA A 345 -2.64 -11.75 -1.06
N ALA A 346 -2.95 -12.17 -2.30
CA ALA A 346 -2.28 -11.73 -3.51
C ALA A 346 -3.22 -10.80 -4.28
N PRO A 347 -2.68 -9.92 -5.15
CA PRO A 347 -3.51 -9.00 -5.91
C PRO A 347 -4.36 -9.74 -6.96
N GLY A 348 -5.54 -9.20 -7.26
CA GLY A 348 -6.47 -9.74 -8.25
C GLY A 348 -7.00 -8.70 -9.23
N GLY A 349 -8.03 -9.06 -10.01
CA GLY A 349 -8.76 -8.12 -10.86
C GLY A 349 -8.03 -7.68 -12.14
N VAL A 350 -6.96 -8.36 -12.53
CA VAL A 350 -6.14 -8.02 -13.70
C VAL A 350 -5.90 -9.22 -14.62
N GLY A 351 -5.81 -8.96 -15.93
CA GLY A 351 -5.49 -9.92 -16.99
C GLY A 351 -4.15 -9.62 -17.68
N GLY A 352 -3.86 -10.31 -18.79
CA GLY A 352 -2.65 -10.10 -19.59
C GLY A 352 -1.41 -10.84 -19.04
N LEU A 353 -0.26 -10.16 -18.99
CA LEU A 353 1.01 -10.68 -18.48
C LEU A 353 0.99 -10.81 -16.95
N VAL A 354 0.23 -11.77 -16.44
CA VAL A 354 0.00 -11.95 -14.99
C VAL A 354 0.91 -12.99 -14.33
N ASP A 355 1.68 -13.73 -15.12
CA ASP A 355 2.60 -14.74 -14.60
C ASP A 355 3.59 -14.11 -13.60
N HIS A 356 3.62 -14.67 -12.39
CA HIS A 356 4.39 -14.18 -11.24
C HIS A 356 4.01 -12.79 -10.71
N LEU A 357 2.99 -12.12 -11.25
CA LEU A 357 2.47 -10.84 -10.73
C LEU A 357 1.34 -11.02 -9.73
N LEU A 358 0.63 -12.16 -9.76
CA LEU A 358 -0.38 -12.52 -8.77
C LEU A 358 0.27 -13.07 -7.49
N ALA A 359 1.25 -12.34 -6.96
CA ALA A 359 1.93 -12.64 -5.70
C ALA A 359 1.87 -11.42 -4.78
N PRO A 360 1.81 -11.59 -3.45
CA PRO A 360 1.62 -10.50 -2.49
C PRO A 360 2.63 -9.35 -2.64
N GLY A 361 3.87 -9.66 -3.07
CA GLY A 361 4.91 -8.66 -3.31
C GLY A 361 4.70 -7.74 -4.52
N TYR A 362 3.54 -7.80 -5.19
CA TYR A 362 3.15 -6.92 -6.30
C TYR A 362 1.86 -6.15 -6.04
N SER A 363 1.26 -6.30 -4.86
CA SER A 363 -0.04 -5.69 -4.54
C SER A 363 -0.05 -4.18 -4.64
N THR A 364 0.99 -3.48 -4.16
CA THR A 364 1.09 -2.03 -4.33
C THR A 364 1.10 -1.66 -5.82
N SER A 365 1.96 -2.29 -6.64
CA SER A 365 2.07 -1.97 -8.07
C SER A 365 0.81 -2.25 -8.90
N ILE A 366 0.08 -3.34 -8.60
CA ILE A 366 -1.20 -3.63 -9.25
C ILE A 366 -2.29 -2.68 -8.72
N GLY A 367 -2.27 -2.43 -7.42
CA GLY A 367 -3.14 -1.48 -6.75
C GLY A 367 -3.07 -0.07 -7.31
N LEU A 368 -1.86 0.40 -7.67
CA LEU A 368 -1.66 1.68 -8.35
C LEU A 368 -2.35 1.73 -9.72
N LEU A 369 -2.31 0.64 -10.50
CA LEU A 369 -3.02 0.58 -11.77
C LEU A 369 -4.55 0.56 -11.56
N LEU A 370 -5.03 -0.20 -10.57
CA LEU A 370 -6.46 -0.24 -10.22
C LEU A 370 -6.96 1.12 -9.72
N TRP A 371 -6.15 1.82 -8.91
CA TRP A 371 -6.40 3.19 -8.47
C TRP A 371 -6.55 4.13 -9.67
N GLY A 372 -5.58 4.10 -10.59
CA GLY A 372 -5.65 4.91 -11.81
C GLY A 372 -6.83 4.53 -12.72
N ALA A 373 -7.20 3.25 -12.78
CA ALA A 373 -8.33 2.80 -13.59
C ALA A 373 -9.66 3.34 -13.07
N ARG A 374 -9.86 3.41 -11.75
CA ARG A 374 -11.05 4.03 -11.14
C ARG A 374 -11.21 5.48 -11.57
N ALA A 375 -10.12 6.26 -11.55
CA ALA A 375 -10.14 7.66 -11.97
C ALA A 375 -10.54 7.84 -13.45
N VAL A 376 -10.21 6.86 -14.31
CA VAL A 376 -10.64 6.86 -15.72
C VAL A 376 -12.11 6.47 -15.86
N THR A 377 -12.60 5.49 -15.10
CA THR A 377 -13.97 4.97 -15.22
C THR A 377 -15.03 5.83 -14.53
N GLU A 378 -14.69 6.50 -13.43
CA GLU A 378 -15.62 7.32 -12.65
C GLU A 378 -15.76 8.74 -13.23
N GLY A 379 -14.95 9.09 -14.24
CA GLY A 379 -14.77 10.47 -14.68
C GLY A 379 -13.98 11.25 -13.62
N ASP A 380 -13.33 12.34 -14.03
CA ASP A 380 -12.49 13.23 -13.21
C ASP A 380 -13.30 14.04 -12.16
N ASP A 381 -14.29 13.40 -11.53
CA ASP A 381 -15.44 13.99 -10.83
C ASP A 381 -15.22 14.11 -9.30
N THR A 382 -14.05 13.71 -8.78
CA THR A 382 -13.73 13.66 -7.34
C THR A 382 -12.38 14.25 -6.93
N ARG A 383 -11.65 14.93 -7.84
CA ARG A 383 -10.39 15.62 -7.51
C ARG A 383 -10.54 17.11 -7.19
#